data_AF-A0A836CPF6-F1
#
_entry.id   AF-A0A836CPF6-F1
#
_cell.length_a   1.000
_cell.length_b   1.000
_cell.length_c   1.000
_cell.angle_alpha   90.00
_cell.angle_beta   90.00
_cell.angle_gamma   90.00
#
_symmetry.space_group_name_H-M   'P 1'
#
loop_
_entity.id
_entity.type
_entity.pdbx_description
1 polymer ?
#
loop_
_entity_poly.entity_id
_entity_poly.type
_entity_poly.pdbx_seq_one_letter_code
_entity_poly.pdbx_strand_id
1 'polypeptide(L)'
;MPTYRRDRHRVQTAHAPWAPRCTGSGGSGGSGSGDDGGGRALSRAWKLAAAAVLATRAGSEAKAQLLEIGDRLRRGGDWRAAHVAYLAAGWGVEKPHRSARLVLPGVDHARAHHRALRTPAATDALHVLEALEAARGGDGGGASGGGGSIVQGHKLRLAMVLADLGYVETACAYARSVRAKVSLGGSGGGGSAAATGGPYTDKFVTALRVFEDRLYTCAGVKHDGGGGGSNA
;
A
#
# COMPACT_ATOMS: atom_id res chain seq x y z
N MET A 1 -4.88 -2.82 56.98
CA MET A 1 -3.86 -2.93 55.91
C MET A 1 -4.26 -4.04 54.94
N PRO A 2 -5.05 -3.76 53.89
CA PRO A 2 -5.38 -4.74 52.86
C PRO A 2 -4.47 -4.57 51.63
N THR A 3 -3.93 -5.68 51.14
CA THR A 3 -3.01 -5.76 50.01
C THR A 3 -3.77 -5.67 48.67
N TYR A 4 -3.40 -4.68 47.85
CA TYR A 4 -3.99 -4.44 46.53
C TYR A 4 -3.33 -5.37 45.49
N ARG A 5 -4.06 -6.40 45.07
CA ARG A 5 -3.63 -7.35 44.03
C ARG A 5 -3.89 -6.72 42.66
N ARG A 6 -2.84 -6.44 41.88
CA ARG A 6 -2.93 -5.97 40.49
C ARG A 6 -3.28 -7.14 39.57
N ASP A 7 -4.55 -7.23 39.15
CA ASP A 7 -4.93 -8.05 38.01
C ASP A 7 -4.53 -7.34 36.70
N ARG A 8 -3.59 -7.94 35.98
CA ARG A 8 -3.26 -7.56 34.61
C ARG A 8 -4.33 -8.14 33.68
N HIS A 9 -5.25 -7.30 33.24
CA HIS A 9 -6.10 -7.63 32.10
C HIS A 9 -5.24 -7.78 30.84
N ARG A 10 -5.06 -9.04 30.44
CA ARG A 10 -4.51 -9.44 29.14
C ARG A 10 -5.54 -9.05 28.07
N VAL A 11 -5.24 -7.99 27.31
CA VAL A 11 -6.00 -7.63 26.11
C VAL A 11 -5.86 -8.78 25.11
N GLN A 12 -6.94 -9.54 24.90
CA GLN A 12 -7.05 -10.49 23.80
C GLN A 12 -7.17 -9.67 22.51
N THR A 13 -6.10 -9.61 21.72
CA THR A 13 -6.19 -9.18 20.32
C THR A 13 -6.94 -10.24 19.55
N ALA A 14 -8.19 -9.95 19.20
CA ALA A 14 -9.00 -10.74 18.30
C ALA A 14 -8.33 -10.77 16.92
N HIS A 15 -7.72 -11.90 16.57
CA HIS A 15 -7.32 -12.20 15.20
C HIS A 15 -8.60 -12.41 14.38
N ALA A 16 -8.91 -11.48 13.48
CA ALA A 16 -9.96 -11.67 12.47
C ALA A 16 -9.47 -12.69 11.41
N PRO A 17 -10.26 -13.74 11.09
CA PRO A 17 -9.93 -14.69 10.03
C PRO A 17 -10.35 -14.10 8.68
N TRP A 18 -9.46 -13.36 8.02
CA TRP A 18 -9.71 -12.90 6.65
C TRP A 18 -9.21 -13.95 5.65
N ALA A 19 -10.13 -14.74 5.10
CA ALA A 19 -9.88 -15.54 3.91
C ALA A 19 -10.54 -14.82 2.72
N PRO A 20 -9.79 -14.46 1.65
CA PRO A 20 -10.38 -13.80 0.49
C PRO A 20 -11.28 -14.79 -0.26
N ARG A 21 -12.59 -14.55 -0.26
CA ARG A 21 -13.55 -15.23 -1.13
C ARG A 21 -13.27 -14.84 -2.58
N CYS A 22 -12.77 -15.78 -3.37
CA CYS A 22 -12.67 -15.63 -4.82
C CYS A 22 -14.08 -15.74 -5.42
N THR A 23 -14.76 -14.61 -5.64
CA THR A 23 -15.94 -14.58 -6.49
C THR A 23 -15.49 -14.35 -7.94
N GLY A 24 -15.64 -15.38 -8.76
CA GLY A 24 -15.39 -15.30 -10.20
C GLY A 24 -16.46 -14.44 -10.86
N SER A 25 -16.06 -13.29 -11.41
CA SER A 25 -16.90 -12.48 -12.30
C SER A 25 -16.61 -12.89 -13.73
N GLY A 26 -17.51 -13.67 -14.32
CA GLY A 26 -17.53 -13.95 -15.76
C GLY A 26 -17.91 -12.70 -16.54
N GLY A 27 -17.06 -12.31 -17.48
CA GLY A 27 -17.35 -11.29 -18.49
C GLY A 27 -16.90 -11.82 -19.85
N SER A 28 -17.88 -12.20 -20.67
CA SER A 28 -17.70 -12.69 -22.04
C SER A 28 -17.74 -11.52 -23.03
N GLY A 29 -16.87 -11.57 -24.05
CA GLY A 29 -17.08 -10.87 -25.32
C GLY A 29 -15.84 -10.18 -25.88
N GLY A 30 -15.36 -10.65 -27.05
CA GLY A 30 -14.55 -9.82 -27.96
C GLY A 30 -13.29 -10.46 -28.55
N SER A 31 -13.50 -11.15 -29.67
CA SER A 31 -12.61 -11.63 -30.73
C SER A 31 -11.19 -11.06 -30.89
N GLY A 32 -10.22 -11.97 -31.03
CA GLY A 32 -9.20 -11.93 -32.09
C GLY A 32 -7.74 -11.69 -31.69
N SER A 33 -6.94 -12.77 -31.54
CA SER A 33 -5.74 -13.07 -32.37
C SER A 33 -4.76 -14.02 -31.64
N GLY A 34 -4.79 -15.30 -32.02
CA GLY A 34 -3.61 -16.16 -32.24
C GLY A 34 -2.42 -16.15 -31.27
N ASP A 35 -2.60 -16.25 -29.94
CA ASP A 35 -1.66 -16.94 -29.01
C ASP A 35 -2.30 -17.24 -27.62
N ASP A 36 -3.63 -17.36 -27.56
CA ASP A 36 -4.37 -17.38 -26.29
C ASP A 36 -4.36 -18.73 -25.55
N GLY A 37 -3.92 -19.80 -26.21
CA GLY A 37 -3.83 -21.13 -25.60
C GLY A 37 -2.78 -21.19 -24.49
N GLY A 38 -1.61 -20.60 -24.75
CA GLY A 38 -0.49 -20.58 -23.80
C GLY A 38 -0.76 -19.73 -22.56
N GLY A 39 -1.40 -18.56 -22.73
CA GLY A 39 -1.76 -17.66 -21.62
C GLY A 39 -2.78 -18.28 -20.66
N ARG A 40 -3.83 -18.92 -21.20
CA ARG A 40 -4.87 -19.60 -20.40
C ARG A 40 -4.38 -20.87 -19.73
N ALA A 41 -3.46 -21.61 -20.36
CA ALA A 41 -2.80 -22.75 -19.73
C ALA A 41 -1.90 -22.29 -18.58
N LEU A 42 -1.11 -21.23 -18.79
CA LEU A 42 -0.24 -20.67 -17.76
C LEU A 42 -1.03 -20.14 -16.56
N SER A 43 -2.13 -19.41 -16.75
CA SER A 43 -2.96 -18.92 -15.63
C SER A 43 -3.50 -20.05 -14.74
N ARG A 44 -3.61 -21.29 -15.24
CA ARG A 44 -3.98 -22.46 -14.43
C ARG A 44 -2.79 -23.14 -13.76
N ALA A 45 -1.63 -23.15 -14.39
CA ALA A 45 -0.44 -23.88 -13.94
C ALA A 45 0.66 -23.00 -13.29
N TRP A 46 0.50 -21.68 -13.25
CA TRP A 46 1.59 -20.77 -12.86
C TRP A 46 2.13 -21.02 -11.45
N LYS A 47 1.29 -21.47 -10.52
CA LYS A 47 1.72 -21.79 -9.15
C LYS A 47 2.73 -22.93 -9.15
N LEU A 48 2.47 -23.97 -9.93
CA LEU A 48 3.38 -25.11 -10.10
C LEU A 48 4.67 -24.67 -10.79
N ALA A 49 4.56 -23.85 -11.86
CA ALA A 49 5.72 -23.32 -12.56
C ALA A 49 6.60 -22.45 -11.65
N ALA A 50 6.01 -21.53 -10.89
CA ALA A 50 6.71 -20.67 -9.95
C ALA A 50 7.35 -21.48 -8.81
N ALA A 51 6.63 -22.46 -8.25
CA ALA A 51 7.17 -23.35 -7.23
C ALA A 51 8.36 -24.16 -7.76
N ALA A 52 8.29 -24.68 -8.99
CA ALA A 52 9.40 -25.39 -9.62
C ALA A 52 10.63 -24.50 -9.80
N VAL A 53 10.45 -23.24 -10.22
CA VAL A 53 11.55 -22.26 -10.32
C VAL A 53 12.18 -22.02 -8.95
N LEU A 54 11.37 -21.78 -7.92
CA LEU A 54 11.85 -21.54 -6.55
C LEU A 54 12.56 -22.76 -5.94
N ALA A 55 12.16 -23.97 -6.32
CA ALA A 55 12.76 -25.21 -5.79
C ALA A 55 14.07 -25.61 -6.49
N THR A 56 14.24 -25.25 -7.76
CA THR A 56 15.34 -25.76 -8.60
C THR A 56 16.43 -24.73 -8.89
N ARG A 57 16.16 -23.44 -8.70
CA ARG A 57 17.07 -22.36 -9.07
C ARG A 57 17.32 -21.43 -7.90
N ALA A 58 18.52 -20.85 -7.86
CA ALA A 58 18.91 -19.89 -6.85
C ALA A 58 19.28 -18.54 -7.48
N GLY A 59 19.17 -17.48 -6.68
CA GLY A 59 19.68 -16.15 -7.03
C GLY A 59 19.02 -15.50 -8.25
N SER A 60 19.83 -14.96 -9.15
CA SER A 60 19.40 -14.10 -10.27
C SER A 60 18.59 -14.84 -11.34
N GLU A 61 18.85 -16.13 -11.57
CA GLU A 61 18.14 -16.92 -12.58
C GLU A 61 16.68 -17.17 -12.17
N ALA A 62 16.46 -17.58 -10.91
CA ALA A 62 15.12 -17.73 -10.35
C ALA A 62 14.33 -16.43 -10.45
N LYS A 63 14.98 -15.31 -10.12
CA LYS A 63 14.39 -13.97 -10.25
C LYS A 63 13.99 -13.65 -11.70
N ALA A 64 14.88 -13.85 -12.68
CA ALA A 64 14.59 -13.55 -14.08
C ALA A 64 13.37 -14.31 -14.60
N GLN A 65 13.23 -15.58 -14.23
CA GLN A 65 12.13 -16.42 -14.69
C GLN A 65 10.82 -16.17 -13.99
N LEU A 66 10.85 -15.84 -12.70
CA LEU A 66 9.65 -15.39 -11.99
C LEU A 66 9.13 -14.07 -12.57
N LEU A 67 10.03 -13.15 -12.98
CA LEU A 67 9.65 -11.95 -13.70
C LEU A 67 9.03 -12.28 -15.07
N GLU A 68 9.59 -13.23 -15.81
CA GLU A 68 9.03 -13.68 -17.09
C GLU A 68 7.64 -14.30 -16.93
N ILE A 69 7.45 -15.19 -15.94
CA ILE A 69 6.14 -15.75 -15.57
C ILE A 69 5.16 -14.62 -15.27
N GLY A 70 5.57 -13.65 -14.46
CA GLY A 70 4.76 -12.48 -14.13
C GLY A 70 4.36 -11.66 -15.36
N ASP A 71 5.31 -11.38 -16.26
CA ASP A 71 5.05 -10.63 -17.49
C ASP A 71 4.09 -11.36 -18.45
N ARG A 72 4.16 -12.70 -18.50
CA ARG A 72 3.21 -13.53 -19.27
C ARG A 72 1.81 -13.51 -18.66
N LEU A 73 1.70 -13.65 -17.34
CA LEU A 73 0.43 -13.58 -16.61
C LEU A 73 -0.23 -12.21 -16.78
N ARG A 74 0.58 -11.13 -16.70
CA ARG A 74 0.13 -9.76 -16.93
C ARG A 74 -0.43 -9.57 -18.34
N ARG A 75 0.25 -10.08 -19.36
CA ARG A 75 -0.24 -10.05 -20.76
C ARG A 75 -1.56 -10.82 -20.92
N GLY A 76 -1.74 -11.91 -20.16
CA GLY A 76 -2.99 -12.67 -20.08
C GLY A 76 -4.08 -12.02 -19.22
N GLY A 77 -3.84 -10.84 -18.63
CA GLY A 77 -4.80 -10.12 -17.79
C GLY A 77 -4.91 -10.61 -16.34
N ASP A 78 -4.09 -11.58 -15.92
CA ASP A 78 -4.07 -12.10 -14.55
C ASP A 78 -3.09 -11.31 -13.67
N TRP A 79 -3.48 -10.07 -13.35
CA TRP A 79 -2.68 -9.12 -12.57
C TRP A 79 -2.35 -9.63 -11.18
N ARG A 80 -3.27 -10.37 -10.55
CA ARG A 80 -3.05 -10.91 -9.21
C ARG A 80 -1.95 -11.96 -9.22
N ALA A 81 -2.02 -12.93 -10.13
CA ALA A 81 -0.96 -13.92 -10.27
C ALA A 81 0.38 -13.28 -10.68
N ALA A 82 0.34 -12.32 -11.61
CA ALA A 82 1.52 -11.58 -12.04
C ALA A 82 2.23 -10.88 -10.87
N HIS A 83 1.46 -10.15 -10.04
CA HIS A 83 2.01 -9.44 -8.89
C HIS A 83 2.59 -10.38 -7.84
N VAL A 84 1.99 -11.57 -7.63
CA VAL A 84 2.59 -12.59 -6.76
C VAL A 84 3.92 -13.08 -7.32
N ALA A 85 4.02 -13.35 -8.63
CA ALA A 85 5.28 -13.75 -9.26
C ALA A 85 6.35 -12.65 -9.13
N TYR A 86 5.99 -11.38 -9.31
CA TYR A 86 6.90 -10.25 -9.10
C TYR A 86 7.38 -10.15 -7.65
N LEU A 87 6.47 -10.29 -6.68
CA LEU A 87 6.84 -10.29 -5.26
C LEU A 87 7.75 -11.46 -4.89
N ALA A 88 7.48 -12.67 -5.42
CA ALA A 88 8.34 -13.84 -5.24
C ALA A 88 9.73 -13.65 -5.86
N ALA A 89 9.84 -12.88 -6.94
CA ALA A 89 11.11 -12.48 -7.55
C ALA A 89 11.87 -11.39 -6.75
N GLY A 90 11.33 -10.95 -5.61
CA GLY A 90 11.88 -9.83 -4.84
C GLY A 90 11.70 -8.48 -5.52
N TRP A 91 10.74 -8.33 -6.44
CA TRP A 91 10.47 -7.06 -7.10
C TRP A 91 9.83 -6.06 -6.13
N GLY A 92 10.34 -4.83 -6.16
CA GLY A 92 9.87 -3.73 -5.32
C GLY A 92 8.54 -3.15 -5.79
N VAL A 93 7.90 -2.37 -4.93
CA VAL A 93 6.73 -1.57 -5.34
C VAL A 93 7.27 -0.29 -5.99
N GLU A 94 6.69 0.08 -7.13
CA GLU A 94 7.14 1.15 -8.00
C GLU A 94 6.22 2.37 -7.95
N LYS A 95 6.76 3.53 -8.33
CA LYS A 95 5.94 4.72 -8.54
C LYS A 95 4.99 4.47 -9.72
N PRO A 96 3.76 5.02 -9.71
CA PRO A 96 2.82 4.81 -10.81
C PRO A 96 3.34 5.38 -12.14
N HIS A 97 3.62 4.51 -13.11
CA HIS A 97 3.84 4.86 -14.52
C HIS A 97 3.29 3.76 -15.45
N ARG A 98 3.18 4.05 -16.76
CA ARG A 98 2.52 3.14 -17.72
C ARG A 98 3.15 1.75 -17.81
N SER A 99 4.46 1.66 -17.65
CA SER A 99 5.23 0.41 -17.73
C SER A 99 5.52 -0.25 -16.38
N ALA A 100 5.03 0.31 -15.26
CA ALA A 100 5.30 -0.25 -13.93
C ALA A 100 4.75 -1.67 -13.84
N ARG A 101 5.51 -2.57 -13.21
CA ARG A 101 5.11 -3.98 -13.01
C ARG A 101 4.30 -4.14 -11.74
N LEU A 102 4.62 -3.38 -10.69
CA LEU A 102 3.97 -3.52 -9.39
C LEU A 102 3.78 -2.16 -8.71
N VAL A 103 2.54 -1.68 -8.67
CA VAL A 103 2.17 -0.43 -7.97
C VAL A 103 1.22 -0.74 -6.80
N LEU A 104 0.05 -1.33 -7.11
CA LEU A 104 -0.92 -1.82 -6.14
C LEU A 104 -1.07 -3.34 -6.30
N PRO A 105 -0.68 -4.15 -5.30
CA PRO A 105 -0.74 -5.60 -5.38
C PRO A 105 -2.14 -6.12 -5.69
N GLY A 106 -2.27 -7.05 -6.64
CA GLY A 106 -3.57 -7.65 -6.97
C GLY A 106 -4.46 -6.88 -7.94
N VAL A 107 -4.15 -5.64 -8.33
CA VAL A 107 -4.99 -4.84 -9.23
C VAL A 107 -4.21 -4.20 -10.38
N ASP A 108 -4.89 -4.04 -11.51
CA ASP A 108 -4.38 -3.30 -12.66
C ASP A 108 -4.33 -1.78 -12.35
N HIS A 109 -3.13 -1.21 -12.18
CA HIS A 109 -2.96 0.23 -11.93
C HIS A 109 -3.14 1.08 -13.19
N ALA A 110 -3.27 0.50 -14.38
CA ALA A 110 -3.62 1.26 -15.58
C ALA A 110 -5.08 1.73 -15.54
N ARG A 111 -5.95 1.03 -14.80
CA ARG A 111 -7.36 1.39 -14.62
C ARG A 111 -7.54 2.57 -13.68
N ALA A 112 -8.24 3.60 -14.15
CA ALA A 112 -8.44 4.84 -13.42
C ALA A 112 -9.15 4.63 -12.07
N HIS A 113 -10.17 3.77 -12.02
CA HIS A 113 -10.92 3.48 -10.79
C HIS A 113 -10.07 2.78 -9.72
N HIS A 114 -9.13 1.91 -10.13
CA HIS A 114 -8.17 1.30 -9.20
C HIS A 114 -7.19 2.34 -8.65
N ARG A 115 -6.62 3.20 -9.52
CA ARG A 115 -5.73 4.29 -9.07
C ARG A 115 -6.41 5.29 -8.14
N ALA A 116 -7.72 5.49 -8.33
CA ALA A 116 -8.53 6.37 -7.53
C ALA A 116 -8.98 5.74 -6.21
N LEU A 117 -8.69 4.45 -5.96
CA LEU A 117 -9.18 3.68 -4.80
C LEU A 117 -10.71 3.70 -4.67
N ARG A 118 -11.42 3.69 -5.80
CA ARG A 118 -12.89 3.75 -5.87
C ARG A 118 -13.57 2.39 -6.00
N THR A 119 -12.83 1.31 -5.76
CA THR A 119 -13.34 -0.06 -5.87
C THR A 119 -12.84 -0.89 -4.69
N PRO A 120 -13.64 -1.84 -4.18
CA PRO A 120 -13.22 -2.72 -3.08
C PRO A 120 -11.87 -3.39 -3.32
N ALA A 121 -11.66 -3.91 -4.54
CA ALA A 121 -10.40 -4.56 -4.91
C ALA A 121 -9.17 -3.66 -4.78
N ALA A 122 -9.31 -2.35 -5.04
CA ALA A 122 -8.22 -1.40 -4.92
C ALA A 122 -7.94 -1.01 -3.46
N THR A 123 -8.98 -0.98 -2.62
CA THR A 123 -8.83 -0.82 -1.17
C THR A 123 -8.15 -2.03 -0.55
N ASP A 124 -8.55 -3.25 -0.94
CA ASP A 124 -7.89 -4.49 -0.52
C ASP A 124 -6.42 -4.51 -0.96
N ALA A 125 -6.15 -4.08 -2.19
CA ALA A 125 -4.78 -3.93 -2.71
C ALA A 125 -3.95 -2.96 -1.87
N LEU A 126 -4.54 -1.86 -1.40
CA LEU A 126 -3.86 -0.94 -0.48
C LEU A 126 -3.56 -1.62 0.87
N HIS A 127 -4.50 -2.37 1.46
CA HIS A 127 -4.22 -3.11 2.70
C HIS A 127 -3.09 -4.13 2.53
N VAL A 128 -3.03 -4.84 1.40
CA VAL A 128 -1.91 -5.73 1.08
C VAL A 128 -0.61 -4.95 0.94
N LEU A 129 -0.64 -3.78 0.28
CA LEU A 129 0.53 -2.91 0.15
C LEU A 129 1.04 -2.45 1.52
N GLU A 130 0.14 -2.09 2.44
CA GLU A 130 0.50 -1.72 3.81
C GLU A 130 1.12 -2.88 4.58
N ALA A 131 0.55 -4.08 4.45
CA ALA A 131 1.12 -5.29 5.06
C ALA A 131 2.52 -5.60 4.52
N LEU A 132 2.74 -5.40 3.21
CA LEU A 132 4.07 -5.55 2.58
C LEU A 132 5.07 -4.50 3.09
N GLU A 133 4.64 -3.26 3.27
CA GLU A 133 5.48 -2.21 3.86
C GLU A 133 5.85 -2.55 5.30
N ALA A 134 4.87 -2.96 6.12
CA ALA A 134 5.08 -3.36 7.51
C ALA A 134 6.03 -4.55 7.63
N ALA A 135 5.86 -5.58 6.78
CA ALA A 135 6.73 -6.75 6.75
C ALA A 135 8.18 -6.39 6.36
N ARG A 136 8.37 -5.39 5.49
CA ARG A 136 9.70 -4.89 5.10
C ARG A 136 10.33 -3.98 6.15
N GLY A 137 9.53 -3.33 6.99
CA GLY A 137 9.98 -2.40 8.02
C GLY A 137 10.27 -3.02 9.40
N GLY A 138 10.21 -4.35 9.53
CA GLY A 138 10.43 -5.08 10.79
C GLY A 138 11.89 -5.31 11.17
N ASP A 139 12.83 -5.22 10.21
CA ASP A 139 14.27 -5.34 10.47
C ASP A 139 14.92 -3.95 10.46
N GLY A 140 15.37 -3.51 11.64
CA GLY A 140 15.92 -2.18 11.92
C GLY A 140 17.25 -1.83 11.27
N GLY A 141 17.42 -2.06 9.97
CA GLY A 141 18.65 -1.68 9.28
C GLY A 141 18.61 -2.01 7.79
N GLY A 142 18.24 -1.04 6.97
CA GLY A 142 18.28 -1.20 5.51
C GLY A 142 17.63 -0.06 4.76
N ALA A 143 18.27 1.10 4.76
CA ALA A 143 17.96 2.18 3.85
C ALA A 143 18.12 1.71 2.39
N SER A 144 17.01 1.49 1.67
CA SER A 144 16.85 1.64 0.21
C SER A 144 15.50 1.05 -0.20
N GLY A 145 14.54 1.73 -0.79
CA GLY A 145 14.43 3.11 -1.23
C GLY A 145 12.98 3.34 -1.68
N GLY A 146 12.50 4.58 -1.58
CA GLY A 146 11.29 5.09 -2.24
C GLY A 146 9.91 4.50 -1.85
N GLY A 147 9.83 3.28 -1.32
CA GLY A 147 8.57 2.55 -1.08
C GLY A 147 7.63 3.24 -0.09
N GLY A 148 8.18 3.77 1.01
CA GLY A 148 7.38 4.49 2.00
C GLY A 148 6.61 5.68 1.41
N SER A 149 7.19 6.37 0.42
CA SER A 149 6.53 7.50 -0.24
C SER A 149 5.29 7.10 -1.05
N ILE A 150 5.28 5.89 -1.63
CA ILE A 150 4.19 5.42 -2.49
C ILE A 150 2.98 5.04 -1.65
N VAL A 151 3.20 4.31 -0.55
CA VAL A 151 2.11 3.88 0.34
C VAL A 151 1.41 5.10 0.95
N GLN A 152 2.18 6.10 1.42
CA GLN A 152 1.58 7.32 1.98
C GLN A 152 0.75 8.09 0.94
N GLY A 153 1.17 8.09 -0.33
CA GLY A 153 0.40 8.65 -1.45
C GLY A 153 -0.98 8.00 -1.60
N HIS A 154 -1.05 6.67 -1.48
CA HIS A 154 -2.31 5.93 -1.56
C HIS A 154 -3.15 6.07 -0.28
N LYS A 155 -2.53 6.10 0.90
CA LYS A 155 -3.21 6.37 2.18
C LYS A 155 -3.91 7.73 2.20
N LEU A 156 -3.22 8.78 1.75
CA LEU A 156 -3.82 10.12 1.66
C LEU A 156 -5.02 10.13 0.70
N ARG A 157 -4.91 9.43 -0.44
CA ARG A 157 -6.02 9.31 -1.39
C ARG A 157 -7.21 8.55 -0.80
N LEU A 158 -6.97 7.47 -0.06
CA LEU A 158 -8.03 6.75 0.64
C LEU A 158 -8.70 7.66 1.67
N ALA A 159 -7.93 8.43 2.44
CA ALA A 159 -8.47 9.38 3.41
C ALA A 159 -9.40 10.40 2.75
N MET A 160 -9.03 10.94 1.58
CA MET A 160 -9.88 11.85 0.81
C MET A 160 -11.19 11.19 0.37
N VAL A 161 -11.13 9.97 -0.16
CA VAL A 161 -12.34 9.21 -0.56
C VAL A 161 -13.23 8.92 0.65
N LEU A 162 -12.65 8.56 1.79
CA LEU A 162 -13.39 8.32 3.03
C LEU A 162 -14.08 9.59 3.54
N ALA A 163 -13.40 10.74 3.46
CA ALA A 163 -13.97 12.03 3.83
C ALA A 163 -15.13 12.41 2.91
N ASP A 164 -14.99 12.23 1.59
CA ASP A 164 -16.05 12.49 0.60
C ASP A 164 -17.30 11.61 0.86
N LEU A 165 -17.12 10.42 1.43
CA LEU A 165 -18.19 9.50 1.81
C LEU A 165 -18.76 9.76 3.21
N GLY A 166 -18.24 10.75 3.96
CA GLY A 166 -18.70 11.09 5.30
C GLY A 166 -18.06 10.27 6.43
N TYR A 167 -17.10 9.38 6.15
CA TYR A 167 -16.35 8.63 7.16
C TYR A 167 -15.21 9.48 7.76
N VAL A 168 -15.57 10.60 8.38
CA VAL A 168 -14.62 11.63 8.84
C VAL A 168 -13.62 11.10 9.86
N GLU A 169 -14.06 10.32 10.85
CA GLU A 169 -13.17 9.76 11.87
C GLU A 169 -12.10 8.84 11.28
N THR A 170 -12.50 7.97 10.35
CA THR A 170 -11.58 7.06 9.67
C THR A 170 -10.63 7.83 8.75
N ALA A 171 -11.12 8.85 8.05
CA ALA A 171 -10.29 9.75 7.26
C ALA A 171 -9.25 10.49 8.12
N CYS A 172 -9.63 10.94 9.32
CA CYS A 172 -8.73 11.57 10.30
C CYS A 172 -7.63 10.60 10.73
N ALA A 173 -7.99 9.35 11.03
CA ALA A 173 -7.03 8.32 11.41
C ALA A 173 -5.99 8.07 10.30
N TYR A 174 -6.43 7.96 9.05
CA TYR A 174 -5.51 7.83 7.91
C TYR A 174 -4.63 9.07 7.73
N ALA A 175 -5.18 10.29 7.77
CA ALA A 175 -4.42 11.53 7.64
C ALA A 175 -3.32 11.64 8.71
N ARG A 176 -3.66 11.37 9.98
CA ARG A 176 -2.70 11.33 11.10
C ARG A 176 -1.61 10.28 10.89
N SER A 177 -1.96 9.10 10.39
CA SER A 177 -0.98 8.04 10.11
C SER A 177 0.04 8.47 9.03
N VAL A 178 -0.43 9.19 8.00
CA VAL A 178 0.42 9.75 6.94
C VAL A 178 1.30 10.86 7.52
N ARG A 179 0.72 11.78 8.31
CA ARG A 179 1.43 12.86 8.99
C ARG A 179 2.56 12.35 9.87
N ALA A 180 2.33 11.27 10.63
CA ALA A 180 3.34 10.65 11.46
C ALA A 180 4.54 10.17 10.61
N LYS A 181 4.28 9.52 9.47
CA LYS A 181 5.32 9.03 8.55
C LYS A 181 6.04 10.13 7.77
N VAL A 182 5.39 11.26 7.52
CA VAL A 182 6.00 12.43 6.86
C VAL A 182 6.84 13.25 7.83
N SER A 183 6.36 13.44 9.07
CA SER A 183 7.04 14.24 10.11
C SER A 183 8.27 13.54 10.69
N LEU A 184 8.28 12.20 10.75
CA LEU A 184 9.44 11.41 11.19
C LEU A 184 10.65 11.49 10.23
N GLY A 185 10.51 12.11 9.05
CA GLY A 185 11.62 12.40 8.14
C GLY A 185 12.45 13.64 8.50
N GLY A 186 12.11 14.35 9.58
CA GLY A 186 12.82 15.55 10.05
C GLY A 186 12.94 15.57 11.57
N SER A 187 13.76 14.69 12.14
CA SER A 187 14.08 14.74 13.57
C SER A 187 15.51 15.23 13.76
N GLY A 188 15.65 16.50 14.17
CA GLY A 188 16.91 17.05 14.64
C GLY A 188 17.00 18.57 14.52
N GLY A 189 16.44 19.29 15.50
CA GLY A 189 16.80 20.70 15.74
C GLY A 189 15.78 21.71 15.22
N GLY A 190 15.31 22.57 16.13
CA GLY A 190 14.37 23.65 15.82
C GLY A 190 14.93 24.68 14.84
N GLY A 191 14.00 25.32 14.13
CA GLY A 191 14.27 26.51 13.33
C GLY A 191 14.18 26.26 11.82
N SER A 192 13.28 27.02 11.19
CA SER A 192 13.15 27.28 9.76
C SER A 192 12.29 26.31 8.92
N ALA A 193 11.20 26.87 8.40
CA ALA A 193 10.22 26.27 7.50
C ALA A 193 10.74 26.05 6.05
N ALA A 194 12.04 25.82 5.86
CA ALA A 194 12.65 25.77 4.53
C ALA A 194 13.86 24.82 4.47
N ALA A 195 13.64 23.52 4.52
CA ALA A 195 14.64 22.52 4.09
C ALA A 195 13.94 21.25 3.60
N THR A 196 13.58 21.27 2.32
CA THR A 196 12.86 20.25 1.56
C THR A 196 13.81 19.14 1.09
N GLY A 197 14.34 18.36 2.03
CA GLY A 197 15.19 17.19 1.76
C GLY A 197 14.51 15.82 1.93
N GLY A 198 13.22 15.80 2.26
CA GLY A 198 12.48 14.56 2.53
C GLY A 198 12.13 13.76 1.26
N PRO A 199 11.76 12.46 1.39
CA PRO A 199 11.36 11.63 0.24
C PRO A 199 10.02 12.04 -0.39
N TYR A 200 9.38 13.11 0.12
CA TYR A 200 8.09 13.61 -0.30
C TYR A 200 8.23 14.95 -1.02
N THR A 201 7.48 15.14 -2.10
CA THR A 201 7.44 16.42 -2.81
C THR A 201 6.69 17.48 -2.00
N ASP A 202 7.07 18.74 -2.12
CA ASP A 202 6.35 19.86 -1.49
C ASP A 202 4.85 19.87 -1.82
N LYS A 203 4.50 19.51 -3.05
CA LYS A 203 3.10 19.36 -3.49
C LYS A 203 2.32 18.36 -2.63
N PHE A 204 2.95 17.26 -2.23
CA PHE A 204 2.33 16.24 -1.38
C PHE A 204 2.15 16.76 0.05
N VAL A 205 3.17 17.41 0.60
CA VAL A 205 3.10 18.00 1.95
C VAL A 205 2.04 19.08 2.03
N THR A 206 1.96 19.97 1.03
CA THR A 206 0.92 20.99 0.93
C THR A 206 -0.46 20.36 0.79
N ALA A 207 -0.62 19.33 -0.05
CA ALA A 207 -1.90 18.63 -0.20
C ALA A 207 -2.36 17.97 1.11
N LEU A 208 -1.44 17.36 1.87
CA LEU A 208 -1.74 16.80 3.19
C LEU A 208 -2.22 17.89 4.16
N ARG A 209 -1.50 19.02 4.26
CA ARG A 209 -1.87 20.13 5.15
C ARG A 209 -3.25 20.71 4.83
N VAL A 210 -3.49 21.04 3.56
CA VAL A 210 -4.79 21.58 3.11
C VAL A 210 -5.91 20.59 3.39
N PHE A 211 -5.66 19.29 3.20
CA PHE A 211 -6.66 18.27 3.51
C PHE A 211 -6.93 18.17 5.02
N GLU A 212 -5.90 18.15 5.86
CA GLU A 212 -6.02 18.14 7.33
C GLU A 212 -6.81 19.34 7.85
N ASP A 213 -6.50 20.55 7.40
CA ASP A 213 -7.18 21.78 7.83
C ASP A 213 -8.69 21.72 7.52
N ARG A 214 -9.04 21.25 6.32
CA ARG A 214 -10.45 21.06 5.92
C ARG A 214 -11.13 20.00 6.77
N LEU A 215 -10.47 18.88 6.98
CA LEU A 215 -11.00 17.74 7.72
C LEU A 215 -11.30 18.11 9.17
N TYR A 216 -10.38 18.81 9.84
CA TYR A 216 -10.55 19.25 11.23
C TYR A 216 -11.61 20.33 11.39
N THR A 217 -11.68 21.27 10.45
CA THR A 217 -12.75 22.29 10.41
C THR A 217 -14.11 21.61 10.28
N CYS A 218 -14.25 20.64 9.39
CA CYS A 218 -15.50 19.89 9.21
C CYS A 218 -15.84 18.99 10.41
N ALA A 219 -14.84 18.44 11.10
CA ALA A 219 -15.05 17.57 12.26
C ALA A 219 -15.34 18.35 13.56
N GLY A 220 -15.20 19.68 13.58
CA GLY A 220 -15.29 20.48 14.80
C GLY A 220 -14.19 20.19 15.83
N VAL A 221 -13.13 19.48 15.43
CA VAL A 221 -12.01 19.10 16.29
C VAL A 221 -11.00 20.24 16.24
N LYS A 222 -10.73 20.89 17.38
CA LYS A 222 -9.66 21.89 17.48
C LYS A 222 -8.34 21.21 17.10
N HIS A 223 -7.61 21.82 16.17
CA HIS A 223 -6.27 21.38 15.80
C HIS A 223 -5.40 21.47 17.06
N ASP A 224 -4.88 20.35 17.57
CA ASP A 224 -3.88 20.29 18.65
C ASP A 224 -2.51 20.78 18.14
N GLY A 225 -2.51 21.95 17.50
CA GLY A 225 -1.30 22.64 17.10
C GLY A 225 -0.62 23.10 18.38
N GLY A 226 0.51 22.46 18.72
CA GLY A 226 1.36 22.85 19.82
C GLY A 226 1.59 24.36 19.82
N GLY A 227 0.93 25.04 20.76
CA GLY A 227 0.96 26.47 20.96
C GLY A 227 0.70 26.74 22.43
N GLY A 228 1.77 26.66 23.22
CA GLY A 228 1.77 26.96 24.64
C GLY A 228 3.07 27.63 25.09
N GLY A 229 3.66 28.46 24.22
CA GLY A 229 4.67 29.43 24.62
C GLY A 229 3.99 30.70 25.09
N SER A 230 3.53 30.71 26.34
CA SER A 230 3.18 31.93 27.03
C SER A 230 4.48 32.55 27.53
N ASN A 231 4.94 33.62 26.86
CA ASN A 231 5.89 34.54 27.45
C ASN A 231 5.23 35.18 28.68
N ALA A 232 5.91 35.06 29.83
CA ALA A 232 5.82 35.98 30.94
C ALA A 232 7.20 36.60 31.12
#